data_AF-A7KVT6-F1
#
_entry.id   AF-A7KVT6-F1
#
_cell.length_a   1.000
_cell.length_b   1.000
_cell.length_c   1.000
_cell.angle_alpha   90.00
_cell.angle_beta   90.00
_cell.angle_gamma   90.00
#
_symmetry.space_group_name_H-M   'P 1'
#
loop_
_entity.id
_entity.type
_entity.pdbx_description
1 polymer ?
#
loop_
_entity_poly.entity_id
_entity_poly.type
_entity_poly.pdbx_seq_one_letter_code
_entity_poly.pdbx_strand_id
1 'polypeptide(L)' 'MKNVTDSFVSLGHWPSAGSFGFNTDILATNPINLSVVIGVLIFFGKGELSDLLDNRKQ' A
#
# COMPACT_ATOMS: atom_id res chain seq x y z
N MET A 1 -7.23 -5.80 -23.51
CA MET A 1 -6.68 -4.79 -22.57
C MET A 1 -7.82 -4.09 -21.83
N LYS A 2 -8.57 -4.83 -21.00
CA LYS A 2 -9.74 -4.30 -20.25
C LYS A 2 -9.48 -4.35 -18.73
N ASN A 3 -8.87 -5.45 -18.27
CA ASN A 3 -8.50 -5.67 -16.86
C ASN A 3 -7.67 -4.56 -16.17
N VAL A 4 -6.75 -3.90 -16.88
CA VAL A 4 -5.91 -2.86 -16.26
C VAL A 4 -6.75 -1.63 -15.92
N THR A 5 -7.58 -1.17 -16.85
CA THR A 5 -8.45 0.00 -16.67
C THR A 5 -9.59 -0.29 -15.68
N ASP A 6 -10.16 -1.49 -15.73
CA ASP A 6 -11.22 -1.92 -14.80
C ASP A 6 -10.71 -2.01 -13.35
N SER A 7 -9.43 -2.32 -13.13
CA SER A 7 -8.80 -2.37 -11.80
C SER A 7 -8.69 -0.99 -11.15
N PHE A 8 -8.37 0.05 -11.93
CA PHE A 8 -8.32 1.43 -11.42
C PHE A 8 -9.72 1.97 -11.11
N VAL A 9 -10.72 1.61 -11.91
CA VAL A 9 -12.14 2.00 -11.69
C VAL A 9 -12.75 1.25 -10.49
N SER A 10 -12.33 0.00 -10.24
CA SER A 10 -12.78 -0.80 -9.10
C SER A 10 -12.28 -0.27 -7.74
N LEU A 11 -11.18 0.49 -7.70
CA LEU A 11 -10.67 1.09 -6.46
C LEU A 11 -11.64 2.16 -5.90
N GLY A 12 -12.41 2.81 -6.77
CA GLY A 12 -13.45 3.78 -6.40
C GLY A 12 -14.80 3.17 -6.02
N HIS A 13 -15.00 1.87 -6.27
CA HIS A 13 -16.27 1.15 -6.04
C HIS A 13 -16.23 0.19 -4.84
N TRP A 14 -15.25 0.32 -3.95
CA TRP A 14 -15.16 -0.50 -2.74
C TRP A 14 -16.41 -0.28 -1.87
N PRO A 15 -17.30 -1.28 -1.68
CA PRO A 15 -18.35 -1.17 -0.69
C PRO A 15 -17.64 -1.01 0.65
N SER A 16 -17.98 0.01 1.42
CA SER A 16 -17.42 0.27 2.76
C SER A 16 -17.79 -0.88 3.71
N ALA A 17 -17.14 -2.02 3.53
CA ALA A 17 -17.18 -3.15 4.44
C ALA A 17 -16.38 -2.70 5.66
N GLY A 18 -17.10 -2.20 6.67
CA GLY A 18 -16.55 -1.80 7.99
C GLY A 18 -15.18 -1.15 7.87
N SER A 19 -15.12 0.04 7.26
CA SER A 19 -13.89 0.78 7.05
C SER A 19 -13.04 0.75 8.31
N PHE A 20 -11.84 0.16 8.25
CA PHE A 20 -10.80 0.52 9.20
C PHE A 20 -10.75 2.05 9.23
N GLY A 21 -10.64 2.65 10.42
CA GLY A 21 -10.52 4.09 10.59
C GLY A 21 -9.20 4.60 10.03
N PHE A 22 -9.03 4.54 8.71
CA PHE A 22 -7.84 4.98 8.00
C PHE A 22 -7.82 6.49 8.06
N ASN A 23 -6.91 7.03 8.88
CA ASN A 23 -6.72 8.46 9.01
C ASN A 23 -5.91 8.96 7.81
N THR A 24 -6.60 9.37 6.75
CA THR A 24 -5.99 9.94 5.53
C THR A 24 -5.49 11.36 5.74
N ASP A 25 -5.82 11.99 6.86
CA ASP A 25 -5.40 13.34 7.23
C ASP A 25 -3.87 13.49 7.25
N ILE A 26 -3.15 12.45 7.68
CA ILE A 26 -1.67 12.45 7.75
C ILE A 26 -1.04 12.47 6.34
N LEU A 27 -1.68 11.83 5.35
CA LEU A 27 -1.25 11.85 3.95
C LEU A 27 -1.46 13.22 3.30
N ALA A 28 -2.50 13.96 3.71
CA ALA A 28 -2.83 15.27 3.18
C ALA A 28 -2.03 16.41 3.84
N THR A 29 -1.69 16.28 5.13
CA THR A 29 -1.05 17.34 5.92
C THR A 29 0.47 17.40 5.76
N ASN A 30 1.16 16.28 5.52
CA ASN A 30 2.61 16.26 5.27
C ASN A 30 3.04 15.18 4.26
N PRO A 31 2.60 15.30 2.99
CA PRO A 31 2.82 14.26 1.97
C PRO A 31 4.30 14.00 1.69
N ILE A 32 5.16 15.02 1.76
CA ILE A 32 6.58 14.90 1.42
C ILE A 32 7.30 14.04 2.47
N ASN A 33 7.22 14.40 3.76
CA ASN A 33 7.89 13.64 4.80
C ASN A 33 7.41 12.18 4.85
N LEU A 34 6.10 11.98 4.71
CA LEU A 34 5.52 10.64 4.70
C LEU A 34 5.95 9.83 3.48
N SER A 35 6.02 10.44 2.29
CA SER A 35 6.49 9.76 1.08
C SER A 35 7.95 9.30 1.19
N VAL A 36 8.80 10.11 1.82
CA VAL A 36 10.21 9.77 2.03
C VAL A 36 10.34 8.59 2.99
N VAL A 37 9.63 8.62 4.13
CA VAL A 37 9.67 7.53 5.11
C VAL A 37 9.11 6.23 4.53
N ILE A 38 7.99 6.29 3.81
CA ILE A 38 7.42 5.12 3.13
C ILE A 38 8.37 4.59 2.05
N GLY A 39 9.01 5.47 1.28
CA GLY A 39 9.99 5.10 0.26
C GLY A 39 11.18 4.35 0.84
N VAL A 40 11.75 4.85 1.95
CA VAL A 40 12.83 4.19 2.69
C VAL A 40 12.38 2.83 3.21
N LEU A 41 11.20 2.75 3.84
CA LEU A 41 10.67 1.51 4.40
C LEU A 41 10.45 0.43 3.33
N ILE A 42 9.88 0.79 2.17
CA ILE A 42 9.68 -0.16 1.07
C ILE A 42 11.01 -0.58 0.46
N PHE A 43 11.96 0.35 0.28
CA PHE A 43 13.25 0.05 -0.34
C PHE A 43 14.04 -0.97 0.47
N PHE A 44 14.17 -0.77 1.78
CA PHE A 44 14.91 -1.67 2.65
C PHE A 44 14.09 -2.90 3.08
N GLY A 45 12.82 -2.71 3.43
CA GLY A 45 11.99 -3.78 3.98
C GLY A 45 11.62 -4.85 2.95
N LYS A 46 11.58 -4.55 1.66
CA LYS A 46 11.10 -5.51 0.64
C LYS A 46 12.05 -6.69 0.44
N GLY A 47 13.37 -6.49 0.51
CA GLY A 47 14.34 -7.59 0.39
C GLY A 47 14.26 -8.55 1.58
N GLU A 48 14.38 -8.00 2.80
CA GLU A 48 14.34 -8.78 4.04
C GLU A 48 12.99 -9.48 4.25
N LEU A 49 11.88 -8.78 4.01
CA LEU A 49 10.56 -9.37 4.14
C LEU A 49 10.32 -10.49 3.13
N SER A 50 10.83 -10.35 1.90
CA SER A 50 10.70 -11.40 0.88
C SER A 50 11.50 -12.64 1.28
N ASP A 51 12.74 -12.47 1.76
CA ASP A 51 13.57 -13.57 2.22
C ASP A 51 12.94 -14.32 3.41
N LEU A 52 12.36 -13.60 4.37
CA LEU A 52 11.63 -14.20 5.49
C LEU A 52 10.39 -14.97 5.03
N LEU A 53 9.63 -14.43 4.07
CA LEU A 53 8.44 -15.08 3.53
C LEU A 53 8.78 -16.32 2.70
N ASP A 54 9.86 -16.26 1.92
CA ASP A 54 10.36 -17.38 1.13
C ASP A 54 10.90 -18.49 2.05
N ASN A 55 11.60 -18.12 3.13
CA ASN A 55 12.03 -19.07 4.17
C ASN A 55 10.84 -19.77 4.85
N ARG A 56 9.74 -19.05 5.11
CA ARG A 56 8.50 -19.62 5.66
C ARG A 56 7.72 -20.48 4.66
N LYS A 57 8.02 -20.36 3.36
CA LYS A 57 7.37 -21.11 2.28
C LYS A 57 8.05 -22.45 1.99
N GLN A 58 9.34 -22.57 2.31
CA GLN A 58 10.06 -23.85 2.35
C GLN A 58 9.53 -24.73 3.47
#